data_AF-A0A7D7VLM1-F1
#
_entry.id   AF-A0A7D7VLM1-F1
#
_cell.length_a   1.000
_cell.length_b   1.000
_cell.length_c   1.000
_cell.angle_alpha   90.00
_cell.angle_beta   90.00
_cell.angle_gamma   90.00
#
_symmetry.space_group_name_H-M   'P 1'
#
loop_
_entity.id
_entity.type
_entity.pdbx_description
1 polymer ?
#
loop_
_entity_poly.entity_id
_entity_poly.type
_entity_poly.pdbx_seq_one_letter_code
_entity_poly.pdbx_strand_id
1 'polypeptide(L)'
;MHNDINPTQLIPGTVIAIRYPMYKHLAIVSDHIMNGMPNLISLSFRTNGAEEEPWSTVVGNHTVEQSYIQGHHPKEIVLLRARSYINKNIKYKLLTFNCEHFARYAHGLSIESIQVKRALYGAILGAVTCALLPKFTVTRLALIITASTVTSLKSSLHKI
;
A
#
# COMPACT_ATOMS: atom_id res chain seq x y z
N MET A 1 -19.37 -6.89 -4.02
CA MET A 1 -18.94 -6.92 -5.43
C MET A 1 -17.52 -6.43 -5.48
N HIS A 2 -16.56 -7.33 -5.67
CA HIS A 2 -15.17 -6.95 -5.93
C HIS A 2 -15.08 -6.62 -7.41
N ASN A 3 -14.82 -5.35 -7.74
CA ASN A 3 -14.46 -4.97 -9.11
C ASN A 3 -13.01 -5.36 -9.31
N ASP A 4 -12.77 -6.60 -9.71
CA ASP A 4 -11.43 -7.04 -10.09
C ASP A 4 -11.03 -6.28 -11.36
N ILE A 5 -10.06 -5.40 -11.21
CA ILE A 5 -9.53 -4.60 -12.31
C ILE A 5 -8.83 -5.54 -13.29
N ASN A 6 -9.20 -5.46 -14.57
CA ASN A 6 -8.47 -6.16 -15.63
C ASN A 6 -7.12 -5.47 -15.86
N PRO A 7 -5.97 -6.12 -15.54
CA PRO A 7 -4.66 -5.49 -15.62
C PRO A 7 -4.30 -4.99 -17.02
N THR A 8 -4.76 -5.70 -18.05
CA THR A 8 -4.43 -5.42 -19.45
C THR A 8 -5.14 -4.20 -20.01
N GLN A 9 -6.19 -3.73 -19.33
CA GLN A 9 -6.97 -2.55 -19.72
C GLN A 9 -6.55 -1.30 -18.96
N LEU A 10 -5.60 -1.40 -18.04
CA LEU A 10 -5.13 -0.26 -17.28
C LEU A 10 -4.29 0.67 -18.15
N ILE A 11 -4.60 1.95 -18.09
CA ILE A 11 -3.84 2.99 -18.77
C ILE A 11 -2.50 3.16 -18.03
N PRO A 12 -1.35 3.13 -18.73
CA PRO A 12 -0.05 3.42 -18.11
C PRO A 12 -0.07 4.78 -17.39
N GLY A 13 0.66 4.88 -16.28
CA GLY A 13 0.64 6.03 -15.38
C GLY A 13 -0.55 6.06 -14.41
N THR A 14 -1.51 5.14 -14.51
CA THR A 14 -2.59 5.01 -13.50
C THR A 14 -2.03 4.53 -12.17
N VAL A 15 -2.50 5.08 -11.05
CA VAL A 15 -2.20 4.55 -9.72
C VAL A 15 -3.25 3.52 -9.33
N ILE A 16 -2.79 2.35 -8.90
CA ILE A 16 -3.62 1.31 -8.31
C ILE A 16 -3.27 1.14 -6.83
N ALA A 17 -4.23 0.62 -6.07
CA ALA A 17 -4.05 0.24 -4.68
C ALA A 17 -4.16 -1.27 -4.53
N ILE A 18 -3.16 -1.88 -3.91
CA ILE A 18 -3.11 -3.29 -3.59
C ILE A 18 -3.42 -3.47 -2.11
N ARG A 19 -4.39 -4.31 -1.79
CA ARG A 19 -4.88 -4.51 -0.42
C ARG A 19 -4.11 -5.61 0.29
N TYR A 20 -3.11 -5.21 1.07
CA TYR A 20 -2.47 -6.08 2.06
C TYR A 20 -3.34 -6.18 3.33
N PRO A 21 -3.16 -7.22 4.16
CA PRO A 21 -3.96 -7.39 5.38
C PRO A 21 -3.92 -6.18 6.34
N MET A 22 -2.79 -5.48 6.41
CA MET A 22 -2.56 -4.42 7.40
C MET A 22 -2.43 -3.01 6.79
N TYR A 23 -2.31 -2.88 5.46
CA TYR A 23 -2.13 -1.59 4.79
C TYR A 23 -2.48 -1.67 3.30
N LYS A 24 -2.53 -0.52 2.63
CA LYS A 24 -2.65 -0.45 1.16
C LYS A 24 -1.32 -0.07 0.56
N HIS A 25 -0.84 -0.86 -0.38
CA HIS A 25 0.35 -0.52 -1.18
C HIS A 25 -0.08 0.19 -2.45
N LEU A 26 0.54 1.32 -2.79
CA LEU A 26 0.25 2.03 -4.04
C LEU A 26 1.34 1.77 -5.07
N ALA A 27 0.92 1.50 -6.30
CA ALA A 27 1.80 1.28 -7.43
C ALA A 27 1.29 2.02 -8.67
N ILE A 28 2.21 2.38 -9.55
CA ILE A 28 1.93 3.04 -10.83
C ILE A 28 2.02 1.99 -11.93
N VAL A 29 1.00 1.94 -12.79
CA VAL A 29 0.96 1.03 -13.95
C VAL A 29 2.02 1.47 -14.96
N SER A 30 2.91 0.56 -15.33
CA SER A 30 3.93 0.79 -16.35
C SER A 30 3.38 0.59 -17.77
N ASP A 31 4.06 1.17 -18.75
CA ASP A 31 3.93 0.85 -20.17
C ASP A 31 4.77 -0.38 -20.59
N HIS A 32 5.67 -0.87 -19.73
CA HIS A 32 6.38 -2.12 -19.97
C HIS A 32 5.49 -3.32 -19.67
N ILE A 33 5.36 -4.23 -20.63
CA ILE A 33 4.55 -5.45 -20.51
C ILE A 33 5.47 -6.66 -20.28
N MET A 34 5.12 -7.49 -19.31
CA MET A 34 5.78 -8.77 -19.03
C MET A 34 4.73 -9.84 -18.77
N ASN A 35 4.87 -11.01 -19.42
CA ASN A 35 3.93 -12.13 -19.29
C ASN A 35 2.46 -11.74 -19.54
N GLY A 36 2.23 -10.84 -20.51
CA GLY A 36 0.89 -10.37 -20.88
C GLY A 36 0.25 -9.39 -19.89
N MET A 37 0.96 -8.94 -18.85
CA MET A 37 0.49 -7.94 -17.88
C MET A 37 1.44 -6.74 -17.82
N PRO A 38 0.94 -5.55 -17.48
CA PRO A 38 1.83 -4.41 -17.25
C PRO A 38 2.68 -4.63 -16.01
N ASN A 39 3.94 -4.20 -16.08
CA ASN A 39 4.76 -4.04 -14.90
C ASN A 39 4.19 -2.93 -14.01
N LEU A 40 4.65 -2.90 -12.76
CA LEU A 40 4.25 -1.93 -11.77
C LEU A 40 5.48 -1.21 -11.21
N ILE A 41 5.43 0.11 -11.18
CA ILE A 41 6.47 0.93 -10.56
C ILE A 41 6.00 1.32 -9.16
N SER A 42 6.73 0.93 -8.13
CA SER A 42 6.35 1.26 -6.75
C SER A 42 7.55 1.42 -5.83
N LEU A 43 7.38 2.27 -4.81
CA LEU A 43 8.32 2.41 -3.70
C LEU A 43 7.89 1.47 -2.57
N SER A 44 8.66 0.43 -2.29
CA SER A 44 8.26 -0.64 -1.37
C SER A 44 9.30 -0.90 -0.27
N PHE A 45 8.83 -1.46 0.85
CA PHE A 45 9.72 -1.94 1.91
C PHE A 45 10.57 -3.12 1.44
N ARG A 46 10.00 -4.02 0.62
CA ARG A 46 10.66 -5.24 0.12
C ARG A 46 11.89 -4.93 -0.73
N THR A 47 11.78 -3.94 -1.61
CA THR A 47 12.86 -3.48 -2.50
C THR A 47 13.73 -2.41 -1.84
N ASN A 48 13.33 -1.91 -0.65
CA ASN A 48 13.97 -0.80 0.05
C ASN A 48 14.16 0.45 -0.83
N GLY A 49 13.29 0.65 -1.82
CA GLY A 49 13.47 1.64 -2.88
C GLY A 49 12.36 1.59 -3.91
N ALA A 50 12.43 2.49 -4.90
CA ALA A 50 11.52 2.42 -6.04
C ALA A 50 12.06 1.42 -7.05
N GLU A 51 11.21 0.52 -7.51
CA GLU A 51 11.55 -0.48 -8.51
C GLU A 51 10.38 -0.67 -9.48
N GLU A 52 10.71 -1.08 -10.70
CA GLU A 52 9.75 -1.47 -11.74
C GLU A 52 9.76 -2.99 -11.85
N GLU A 53 8.65 -3.62 -11.46
CA GLU A 53 8.59 -5.06 -11.22
C GLU A 53 7.41 -5.71 -11.93
N PRO A 54 7.44 -7.03 -12.18
CA PRO A 54 6.32 -7.76 -12.76
C PRO A 54 5.06 -7.65 -11.90
N TRP A 55 3.89 -7.59 -12.54
CA TRP A 55 2.58 -7.54 -11.86
C TRP A 55 2.45 -8.61 -10.77
N SER A 56 2.79 -9.86 -11.10
CA SER A 56 2.70 -11.00 -10.18
C SER A 56 3.58 -10.85 -8.94
N THR A 57 4.74 -10.21 -9.06
CA THR A 57 5.67 -9.94 -7.95
C THR A 57 5.10 -8.91 -6.98
N VAL A 58 4.46 -7.86 -7.51
CA VAL A 58 3.95 -6.75 -6.70
C VAL A 58 2.57 -7.06 -6.12
N VAL A 59 1.69 -7.70 -6.90
CA VAL A 59 0.29 -7.97 -6.51
C VAL A 59 0.16 -9.30 -5.77
N GLY A 60 0.87 -10.35 -6.20
CA GLY A 60 0.71 -11.70 -5.65
C GLY A 60 -0.75 -12.16 -5.67
N ASN A 61 -1.24 -12.62 -4.52
CA ASN A 61 -2.63 -13.08 -4.32
C ASN A 61 -3.54 -11.99 -3.71
N HIS A 62 -3.13 -10.73 -3.77
CA HIS A 62 -3.88 -9.62 -3.17
C HIS A 62 -4.87 -9.02 -4.17
N THR A 63 -5.92 -8.39 -3.64
CA THR A 63 -6.91 -7.69 -4.46
C THR A 63 -6.41 -6.30 -4.85
N VAL A 64 -6.78 -5.89 -6.07
CA VAL A 64 -6.40 -4.60 -6.65
C VAL A 64 -7.65 -3.75 -6.81
N GLU A 65 -7.54 -2.48 -6.42
CA GLU A 65 -8.58 -1.48 -6.58
C GLU A 65 -8.01 -0.19 -7.18
N GLN A 66 -8.87 0.63 -7.76
CA GLN A 66 -8.46 1.92 -8.32
C GLN A 66 -8.03 2.83 -7.17
N SER A 67 -6.86 3.46 -7.29
CA SER A 67 -6.42 4.44 -6.29
C SER A 67 -7.21 5.73 -6.39
N TYR A 68 -7.27 6.48 -5.29
CA TYR A 68 -7.84 7.83 -5.26
C TYR A 68 -6.87 8.89 -5.80
N ILE A 69 -5.59 8.54 -6.02
CA ILE A 69 -4.60 9.48 -6.56
C ILE A 69 -4.89 9.70 -8.04
N GLN A 70 -5.31 10.92 -8.35
CA GLN A 70 -5.48 11.43 -9.70
C GLN A 70 -4.64 12.69 -9.86
N GLY A 71 -3.78 12.72 -10.86
CA GLY A 71 -2.94 13.87 -11.20
C GLY A 71 -3.25 14.40 -12.59
N HIS A 72 -2.71 15.57 -12.90
CA HIS A 72 -2.91 16.25 -14.17
C HIS A 72 -1.82 15.96 -15.22
N HIS A 73 -0.75 15.26 -14.82
CA HIS A 73 0.35 14.95 -15.72
C HIS A 73 -0.04 13.87 -16.74
N PRO A 74 0.37 14.02 -18.01
CA PRO A 74 0.29 12.95 -19.00
C PRO A 74 1.06 11.70 -18.54
N LYS A 75 0.64 10.53 -19.02
CA LYS A 75 1.23 9.23 -18.64
C LYS A 75 2.74 9.20 -18.86
N GLU A 76 3.24 9.79 -19.94
CA GLU A 76 4.66 9.85 -20.28
C GLU A 76 5.46 10.59 -19.20
N ILE A 77 4.91 11.71 -18.70
CA ILE A 77 5.52 12.50 -17.63
C ILE A 77 5.47 11.75 -16.31
N VAL A 78 4.36 11.08 -15.99
CA VAL A 78 4.23 10.26 -14.78
C VAL A 78 5.29 9.15 -14.76
N LEU A 79 5.41 8.40 -15.87
CA LEU A 79 6.36 7.31 -15.99
C LEU A 79 7.81 7.79 -15.98
N LEU A 80 8.11 8.89 -16.68
CA LEU A 80 9.44 9.51 -16.64
C LEU A 80 9.82 9.90 -15.21
N ARG A 81 8.92 10.54 -14.47
CA ARG A 81 9.15 10.93 -13.07
C ARG A 81 9.34 9.71 -12.18
N ALA A 82 8.49 8.70 -12.31
CA ALA A 82 8.58 7.45 -11.56
C ALA A 82 9.94 6.77 -11.78
N ARG A 83 10.36 6.59 -13.04
CA ARG A 83 11.66 6.00 -13.40
C ARG A 83 12.85 6.86 -12.98
N SER A 84 12.75 8.18 -13.10
CA SER A 84 13.79 9.09 -12.61
C SER A 84 14.06 8.92 -11.11
N TYR A 85 13.06 8.50 -10.34
CA TYR A 85 13.18 8.27 -8.91
C TYR A 85 13.90 6.96 -8.59
N ILE A 86 13.70 5.90 -9.39
CA ILE A 86 14.44 4.62 -9.29
C ILE A 86 15.94 4.92 -9.31
N ASN A 87 16.38 5.76 -10.26
CA ASN A 87 17.79 6.12 -10.46
C ASN A 87 18.39 6.94 -9.30
N LYS A 88 17.58 7.50 -8.39
CA LYS A 88 18.05 8.29 -7.24
C LYS A 88 18.43 7.42 -6.04
N ASN A 89 18.14 6.11 -6.07
CA ASN A 89 18.43 5.18 -4.98
C ASN A 89 17.89 5.65 -3.60
N ILE A 90 16.71 6.28 -3.60
CA ILE A 90 16.10 6.81 -2.38
C ILE A 90 15.43 5.67 -1.62
N LYS A 91 15.85 5.48 -0.37
CA LYS A 91 15.35 4.42 0.50
C LYS A 91 13.90 4.63 0.91
N TYR A 92 13.19 3.52 1.07
CA TYR A 92 11.85 3.49 1.62
C TYR A 92 11.85 3.99 3.07
N LYS A 93 10.91 4.87 3.42
CA LYS A 93 10.67 5.30 4.80
C LYS A 93 9.19 5.27 5.13
N LEU A 94 8.76 4.29 5.94
CA LEU A 94 7.35 4.03 6.29
C LEU A 94 6.58 5.29 6.72
N LEU A 95 7.21 6.12 7.56
CA LEU A 95 6.58 7.30 8.18
C LEU A 95 6.83 8.62 7.45
N THR A 96 7.70 8.67 6.43
CA THR A 96 8.08 9.95 5.79
C THR A 96 8.05 9.93 4.28
N PHE A 97 8.50 8.86 3.62
CA PHE A 97 8.46 8.75 2.16
C PHE A 97 8.15 7.30 1.79
N ASN A 98 6.86 7.01 1.66
CA ASN A 98 6.30 5.69 1.42
C ASN A 98 5.69 5.61 0.01
N CYS A 99 4.97 4.54 -0.29
CA CYS A 99 4.35 4.33 -1.60
C CYS A 99 3.35 5.43 -2.00
N GLU A 100 2.64 6.05 -1.06
CA GLU A 100 1.74 7.17 -1.34
C GLU A 100 2.48 8.43 -1.72
N HIS A 101 3.53 8.78 -0.98
CA HIS A 101 4.39 9.91 -1.29
C HIS A 101 5.05 9.76 -2.67
N PHE A 102 5.50 8.56 -3.00
CA PHE A 102 6.07 8.24 -4.31
C PHE A 102 5.04 8.42 -5.44
N ALA A 103 3.83 7.86 -5.29
CA ALA A 103 2.78 8.01 -6.30
C ALA A 103 2.39 9.49 -6.50
N ARG A 104 2.25 10.27 -5.42
CA ARG A 104 1.98 11.71 -5.49
C ARG A 104 3.11 12.49 -6.16
N TYR A 105 4.36 12.16 -5.85
CA TYR A 105 5.53 12.73 -6.53
C TYR A 105 5.48 12.48 -8.04
N ALA A 106 5.19 11.25 -8.48
CA ALA A 106 5.11 10.93 -9.90
C ALA A 106 4.01 11.73 -10.62
N HIS A 107 2.89 11.98 -9.94
CA HIS A 107 1.78 12.79 -10.45
C HIS A 107 1.93 14.31 -10.27
N GLY A 108 3.05 14.79 -9.71
CA GLY A 108 3.29 16.22 -9.49
C GLY A 108 2.40 16.85 -8.42
N LEU A 109 1.86 16.04 -7.52
CA LEU A 109 1.01 16.50 -6.42
C LEU A 109 1.84 16.87 -5.19
N SER A 110 1.27 17.68 -4.29
CA SER A 110 1.90 17.99 -2.99
C SER A 110 2.20 16.69 -2.23
N ILE A 111 3.38 16.57 -1.62
CA ILE A 111 3.78 15.34 -0.92
C ILE A 111 3.12 15.34 0.46
N GLU A 112 1.89 14.83 0.52
CA GLU A 112 1.12 14.61 1.74
C GLU A 112 0.69 13.15 1.79
N SER A 113 0.94 12.43 2.90
CA SER A 113 0.41 11.08 3.07
C SER A 113 -0.72 11.04 4.09
N ILE A 114 -1.91 10.67 3.61
CA ILE A 114 -3.08 10.35 4.43
C ILE A 114 -2.78 9.13 5.29
N GLN A 115 -2.02 8.15 4.80
CA GLN A 115 -1.62 6.97 5.59
C GLN A 115 -0.73 7.35 6.79
N VAL A 116 0.25 8.24 6.60
CA VAL A 116 1.09 8.74 7.70
C VAL A 116 0.25 9.54 8.70
N LYS A 117 -0.66 10.40 8.21
CA LYS A 117 -1.61 11.11 9.09
C LYS A 117 -2.43 10.13 9.93
N ARG A 118 -3.00 9.07 9.33
CA ARG A 118 -3.79 8.06 10.05
C ARG A 118 -2.97 7.25 11.06
N ALA A 119 -1.73 6.88 10.73
CA ALA A 119 -0.84 6.19 11.66
C ALA A 119 -0.49 7.08 12.87
N LEU A 120 -0.22 8.37 12.62
CA LEU A 120 0.04 9.35 13.68
C LEU A 120 -1.18 9.55 14.58
N TYR A 121 -2.37 9.75 14.00
CA TYR A 121 -3.62 9.87 14.78
C TYR A 121 -3.93 8.60 15.57
N GLY A 122 -3.71 7.42 14.99
CA GLY A 122 -3.88 6.14 15.67
C GLY A 122 -2.91 5.98 16.85
N ALA A 123 -1.65 6.36 16.70
CA ALA A 123 -0.64 6.31 17.77
C ALA A 123 -0.98 7.24 18.93
N ILE A 124 -1.42 8.48 18.64
CA ILE A 124 -1.85 9.44 19.67
C ILE A 124 -3.06 8.91 20.42
N LEU A 125 -4.08 8.42 19.70
CA LEU A 125 -5.29 7.87 20.32
C LEU A 125 -4.97 6.64 21.18
N GLY A 126 -4.11 5.75 20.69
CA GLY A 126 -3.60 4.59 21.42
C GLY A 126 -2.84 4.95 22.69
N ALA A 127 -1.96 5.96 22.63
CA ALA A 127 -1.20 6.43 23.79
C ALA A 127 -2.12 7.05 24.86
N VAL A 128 -3.09 7.88 24.44
CA VAL A 128 -4.08 8.49 25.35
C VAL A 128 -4.96 7.41 26.00
N THR A 129 -5.45 6.44 25.23
CA THR A 129 -6.24 5.33 25.79
C THR A 129 -5.42 4.46 26.75
N CYS A 130 -4.16 4.14 26.44
CA CYS A 130 -3.28 3.43 27.37
C CYS A 130 -2.98 4.24 28.65
N ALA A 131 -2.89 5.56 28.57
CA ALA A 131 -2.62 6.42 29.73
C ALA A 131 -3.85 6.61 30.64
N LEU A 132 -5.05 6.59 30.06
CA LEU A 132 -6.30 6.83 30.78
C LEU A 132 -6.96 5.54 31.30
N LEU A 133 -6.60 4.37 30.77
CA LEU A 133 -7.13 3.10 31.26
C LEU A 133 -6.33 2.60 32.47
N PRO A 134 -6.99 2.16 33.56
CA PRO A 134 -6.30 1.55 34.69
C PRO A 134 -5.57 0.28 34.23
N LYS A 135 -4.39 0.01 34.80
CA LYS A 135 -3.47 -1.09 34.43
C LYS A 135 -4.14 -2.47 34.30
N PHE A 136 -5.27 -2.69 34.96
CA PHE A 136 -6.06 -3.93 34.95
C PHE A 136 -6.94 -4.14 33.69
N THR A 137 -7.27 -3.08 32.94
CA THR A 137 -8.14 -3.20 31.74
C THR A 137 -7.33 -3.51 30.48
N VAL A 138 -6.06 -3.10 30.42
CA VAL A 138 -5.16 -3.34 29.28
C VAL A 138 -4.88 -4.84 29.10
N THR A 139 -4.75 -5.60 30.20
CA THR A 139 -4.57 -7.07 30.15
C THR A 139 -5.82 -7.80 29.66
N ARG A 140 -7.03 -7.29 29.92
CA ARG A 140 -8.28 -7.90 29.42
C ARG A 140 -8.52 -7.61 27.93
N LEU A 141 -8.19 -6.43 27.42
CA LEU A 141 -8.31 -6.16 25.98
C LEU A 141 -7.31 -6.99 25.15
N ALA A 142 -6.07 -7.16 25.63
CA ALA A 142 -5.09 -8.01 24.97
C ALA A 142 -5.54 -9.48 24.88
N LEU A 143 -6.26 -9.99 25.89
CA LEU A 143 -6.81 -11.35 25.92
C LEU A 143 -7.99 -11.55 24.95
N ILE A 144 -8.80 -10.51 24.70
CA ILE A 144 -9.90 -10.58 23.72
C ILE A 144 -9.35 -10.64 22.29
N ILE A 145 -8.25 -9.93 22.02
CA ILE A 145 -7.61 -9.94 20.71
C ILE A 145 -6.99 -11.33 20.42
N THR A 146 -6.40 -12.01 21.41
CA THR A 146 -5.89 -13.38 21.21
C THR A 146 -6.97 -14.45 21.14
N ALA A 147 -8.09 -14.30 21.86
CA ALA A 147 -9.22 -15.25 21.76
C ALA A 147 -9.92 -15.19 20.38
N SER A 148 -9.97 -14.01 19.77
CA SER A 148 -10.57 -13.78 18.45
C SER A 148 -9.73 -14.37 17.30
N THR A 149 -8.41 -14.39 17.44
CA THR A 149 -7.52 -15.00 16.43
C THR A 149 -7.52 -16.53 16.50
N VAL A 150 -7.66 -17.13 17.69
CA VAL A 150 -7.74 -18.59 17.85
C VAL A 150 -9.04 -19.17 17.30
N THR A 151 -10.17 -18.46 17.45
CA THR A 151 -11.46 -18.90 16.88
C THR A 151 -11.47 -18.83 15.35
N SER A 152 -10.81 -17.85 14.74
CA SER A 152 -10.67 -17.75 13.29
C SER A 152 -9.71 -18.79 12.68
N LEU A 153 -8.72 -19.29 13.44
CA LEU A 153 -7.83 -20.36 12.97
C LEU A 153 -8.54 -21.73 12.95
N LYS A 154 -9.43 -21.98 13.92
CA LYS A 154 -10.10 -23.27 14.08
C LYS A 154 -11.22 -23.49 13.04
N SER A 155 -11.87 -22.43 12.56
CA SER A 155 -12.90 -22.52 11.50
C SER A 155 -12.33 -22.77 10.10
N SER A 156 -11.04 -22.48 9.88
CA SER A 156 -10.36 -22.73 8.60
C SER A 156 -9.81 -24.16 8.45
N LEU A 157 -9.69 -24.91 9.55
CA LEU A 157 -9.17 -26.29 9.57
C LEU A 157 -10.28 -27.37 9.44
N HIS A 158 -11.56 -26.98 9.41
CA HIS A 158 -12.70 -27.91 9.26
C HIS A 158 -13.37 -27.85 7.87
N LYS A 159 -12.74 -27.17 6.91
CA LYS A 159 -13.19 -27.05 5.51
C LYS A 159 -12.17 -27.60 4.50
N ILE A 160 -11.38 -28.59 4.91
CA ILE A 160 -10.57 -29.43 4.01
C ILE A 160 -11.13 -30.84 4.10
#